data_AF-A0A6L5XAL1-F1
#
_entry.id   AF-A0A6L5XAL1-F1
#
_cell.length_a   1.000
_cell.length_b   1.000
_cell.length_c   1.000
_cell.angle_alpha   90.00
_cell.angle_beta   90.00
_cell.angle_gamma   90.00
#
_symmetry.space_group_name_H-M   'P 1'
#
loop_
_entity.id
_entity.type
_entity.pdbx_description
1 polymer ?
#
loop_
_entity_poly.entity_id
_entity_poly.type
_entity_poly.pdbx_seq_one_letter_code
_entity_poly.pdbx_strand_id
1 'polypeptide(L)'
;MTREEIANFDKVATQLDSFYAETSILVKKEPKAEMNTFKLKLINKVLVKANDILGDMKPFDDFSEFDLNEMPNNGDVVMILGQYINCLEELRKDNVHMNSGWWYWNIDGDVKSHEIRTYIPTKYKK
;
A
#
# COMPACT_ATOMS: atom_id res chain seq x y z
N MET A 1 7.13 -13.54 -7.67
CA MET A 1 5.69 -13.43 -7.39
C MET A 1 4.90 -14.08 -8.52
N THR A 2 3.78 -14.72 -8.20
CA THR A 2 2.83 -15.22 -9.19
C THR A 2 2.01 -14.08 -9.78
N ARG A 3 1.35 -14.33 -10.92
CA ARG A 3 0.48 -13.35 -11.58
C ARG A 3 -0.68 -12.91 -10.71
N GLU A 4 -1.25 -13.86 -9.96
CA GLU A 4 -2.36 -13.60 -9.06
C GLU A 4 -1.91 -12.73 -7.87
N GLU A 5 -0.74 -13.01 -7.31
CA GLU A 5 -0.13 -12.19 -6.26
C GLU A 5 0.14 -10.77 -6.75
N ILE A 6 0.67 -10.61 -7.97
CA ILE A 6 0.90 -9.29 -8.58
C ILE A 6 -0.42 -8.54 -8.77
N ALA A 7 -1.46 -9.19 -9.29
CA ALA A 7 -2.77 -8.56 -9.47
C ALA A 7 -3.42 -8.16 -8.12
N ASN A 8 -3.24 -8.99 -7.09
CA ASN A 8 -3.70 -8.66 -5.73
C ASN A 8 -2.91 -7.49 -5.14
N PHE A 9 -1.59 -7.48 -5.32
CA PHE A 9 -0.71 -6.38 -4.93
C PHE A 9 -1.17 -5.06 -5.56
N ASP A 10 -1.31 -5.02 -6.89
CA ASP A 10 -1.66 -3.80 -7.61
C ASP A 10 -3.02 -3.24 -7.16
N LYS A 11 -3.98 -4.14 -6.90
CA LYS A 11 -5.29 -3.77 -6.34
C LYS A 11 -5.16 -3.15 -4.95
N VAL A 12 -4.45 -3.80 -4.03
CA VAL A 12 -4.29 -3.31 -2.65
C VAL A 12 -3.52 -1.99 -2.62
N ALA A 13 -2.42 -1.89 -3.36
CA ALA A 13 -1.62 -0.67 -3.47
C ALA A 13 -2.46 0.50 -3.99
N THR A 14 -3.21 0.30 -5.08
CA THR A 14 -4.09 1.33 -5.64
C THR A 14 -5.17 1.79 -4.65
N GLN A 15 -5.75 0.86 -3.88
CA GLN A 15 -6.75 1.19 -2.87
C GLN A 15 -6.14 2.00 -1.72
N LEU A 16 -4.95 1.63 -1.23
CA LEU A 16 -4.25 2.38 -0.20
C LEU A 16 -3.87 3.79 -0.66
N ASP A 17 -3.35 3.95 -1.88
CA ASP A 17 -3.04 5.25 -2.46
C ASP A 17 -4.28 6.15 -2.55
N SER A 18 -5.42 5.58 -2.98
CA SER A 18 -6.69 6.31 -3.03
C SER A 18 -7.15 6.75 -1.64
N PHE A 19 -7.10 5.86 -0.64
CA PHE A 19 -7.47 6.22 0.73
C PHE A 19 -6.52 7.23 1.35
N TYR A 20 -5.21 7.10 1.10
CA TYR A 20 -4.21 8.05 1.57
C TYR A 20 -4.47 9.44 0.98
N ALA A 21 -4.74 9.54 -0.33
CA ALA A 21 -5.04 10.80 -0.99
C ALA A 21 -6.31 11.45 -0.44
N GLU A 22 -7.39 10.69 -0.27
CA GLU A 22 -8.64 11.20 0.31
C GLU A 22 -8.45 11.66 1.77
N THR A 23 -7.81 10.83 2.59
CA THR A 23 -7.58 11.12 4.01
C THR A 23 -6.63 12.32 4.17
N SER A 24 -5.63 12.46 3.30
CA SER A 24 -4.74 13.64 3.26
C SER A 24 -5.51 14.95 3.04
N ILE A 25 -6.59 14.93 2.28
CA ILE A 25 -7.47 16.10 2.10
C ILE A 25 -8.24 16.39 3.40
N LEU A 26 -8.72 15.37 4.09
CA LEU A 26 -9.41 15.52 5.38
C LEU A 26 -8.46 16.08 6.45
N VAL A 27 -7.23 15.59 6.51
CA VAL A 27 -6.20 16.05 7.45
C VAL A 27 -5.88 17.54 7.26
N LYS A 28 -5.84 18.03 6.02
CA LYS A 28 -5.64 19.46 5.75
C LYS A 28 -6.77 20.34 6.28
N LYS A 29 -7.99 19.81 6.38
CA LYS A 29 -9.15 20.54 6.88
C LYS A 29 -9.26 20.44 8.40
N GLU A 30 -9.18 19.21 8.91
CA GLU A 30 -9.41 18.92 10.32
C GLU A 30 -8.63 17.66 10.73
N PRO A 31 -7.34 17.80 11.10
CA PRO A 31 -6.46 16.65 11.36
C PRO A 31 -6.88 15.85 12.59
N LYS A 32 -7.45 16.51 13.59
CA LYS A 32 -7.87 15.91 14.87
C LYS A 32 -9.32 15.41 14.86
N ALA A 33 -10.05 15.60 13.76
CA ALA A 33 -11.39 15.05 13.65
C ALA A 33 -11.34 13.52 13.59
N GLU A 34 -12.28 12.91 14.27
CA GLU A 34 -12.49 11.47 14.26
C GLU A 34 -12.76 10.96 12.83
N MET A 35 -12.13 9.85 12.47
CA MET A 35 -12.35 9.20 11.19
C MET A 35 -13.73 8.56 11.15
N ASN A 36 -14.48 8.83 10.09
CA ASN A 36 -15.78 8.21 9.89
C ASN A 36 -15.68 6.66 9.90
N THR A 37 -16.47 6.01 10.76
CA THR A 37 -16.44 4.56 10.98
C THR A 37 -16.67 3.74 9.72
N PHE A 38 -17.51 4.18 8.79
CA PHE A 38 -17.73 3.47 7.52
C PHE A 38 -16.46 3.46 6.66
N LYS A 39 -15.78 4.60 6.55
CA LYS A 39 -14.50 4.70 5.84
C LYS A 39 -13.41 3.88 6.54
N LEU A 40 -13.35 3.94 7.87
CA LEU A 40 -12.38 3.18 8.67
C LEU A 40 -12.52 1.67 8.46
N LYS A 41 -13.75 1.15 8.39
CA LYS A 41 -14.01 -0.27 8.06
C LYS A 41 -13.50 -0.66 6.67
N LEU A 42 -13.60 0.23 5.68
CA LEU A 42 -13.07 -0.04 4.34
C LEU A 42 -11.54 -0.01 4.32
N ILE A 43 -10.94 0.94 5.04
CA ILE A 43 -9.49 1.03 5.22
C ILE A 43 -8.95 -0.22 5.90
N ASN A 44 -9.53 -0.66 7.03
CA ASN A 44 -9.12 -1.88 7.73
C ASN A 44 -9.14 -3.11 6.82
N LYS A 45 -10.18 -3.28 5.99
CA LYS A 45 -10.24 -4.39 5.03
C LYS A 45 -9.06 -4.41 4.04
N VAL A 46 -8.53 -3.25 3.69
CA VAL A 46 -7.38 -3.15 2.78
C VAL A 46 -6.07 -3.30 3.55
N LEU A 47 -5.96 -2.76 4.76
CA LEU A 47 -4.80 -2.95 5.65
C LEU A 47 -4.58 -4.43 5.99
N VAL A 48 -5.64 -5.18 6.29
CA VAL A 48 -5.54 -6.64 6.51
C VAL A 48 -4.96 -7.36 5.30
N LYS A 49 -5.42 -7.02 4.08
CA LYS A 49 -4.85 -7.62 2.87
C LYS A 49 -3.40 -7.19 2.62
N ALA A 50 -3.07 -5.94 2.96
CA ALA A 50 -1.70 -5.46 2.88
C ALA A 50 -0.79 -6.21 3.86
N ASN A 51 -1.29 -6.54 5.06
CA ASN A 51 -0.57 -7.40 6.01
C ASN A 51 -0.29 -8.79 5.42
N ASP A 52 -1.27 -9.40 4.76
CA ASP A 52 -1.11 -10.71 4.12
C ASP A 52 -0.04 -10.67 3.01
N ILE A 53 0.02 -9.57 2.25
CA ILE A 53 1.02 -9.36 1.19
C ILE A 53 2.41 -9.08 1.77
N LEU A 54 2.50 -8.26 2.82
CA LEU A 54 3.77 -7.80 3.38
C LEU A 54 4.43 -8.84 4.29
N GLY A 55 3.65 -9.67 4.99
CA GLY A 55 4.19 -10.65 5.94
C GLY A 55 5.08 -9.97 6.98
N ASP A 56 6.36 -10.33 7.01
CA ASP A 56 7.36 -9.77 7.92
C ASP A 56 7.82 -8.34 7.53
N MET A 57 7.45 -7.85 6.34
CA MET A 57 7.76 -6.49 5.88
C MET A 57 6.72 -5.44 6.32
N LYS A 58 5.76 -5.82 7.17
CA LYS A 58 4.78 -4.86 7.72
C LYS A 58 5.50 -3.72 8.46
N PRO A 59 4.93 -2.51 8.45
CA PRO A 59 5.58 -1.36 9.09
C PRO A 59 5.65 -1.47 10.62
N PHE A 60 4.67 -2.16 11.23
CA PHE A 60 4.57 -2.32 12.68
C PHE A 60 4.07 -3.73 12.99
N ASP A 61 4.78 -4.45 13.87
CA ASP A 61 4.48 -5.85 14.18
C ASP A 61 3.21 -6.01 15.02
N ASP A 62 2.92 -5.01 15.86
CA ASP A 62 1.81 -4.96 16.82
C ASP A 62 0.54 -4.29 16.25
N PHE A 63 0.59 -3.83 15.01
CA PHE A 63 -0.56 -3.23 14.33
C PHE A 63 -1.03 -4.13 13.17
N SER A 64 -2.34 -4.40 13.15
CA SER A 64 -2.98 -5.09 12.03
C SER A 64 -4.10 -4.25 11.40
N GLU A 65 -4.88 -3.57 12.23
CA GLU A 65 -5.99 -2.72 11.83
C GLU A 65 -6.33 -1.73 12.94
N PHE A 66 -7.11 -0.69 12.64
CA PHE A 66 -7.58 0.25 13.65
C PHE A 66 -8.74 -0.32 14.47
N ASP A 67 -8.74 -0.10 15.78
CA ASP A 67 -9.93 -0.36 16.60
C ASP A 67 -11.03 0.66 16.26
N LEU A 68 -12.23 0.15 15.97
CA LEU A 68 -13.41 0.97 15.68
C LEU A 68 -13.94 1.72 16.91
N ASN A 69 -13.59 1.27 18.13
CA ASN A 69 -14.00 1.88 19.39
C ASN A 69 -13.03 2.96 19.88
N GLU A 70 -11.77 2.91 19.45
CA GLU A 70 -10.75 3.89 19.83
C GLU A 70 -10.85 5.20 19.01
N MET A 71 -11.72 5.23 18.00
CA MET A 71 -12.09 6.44 17.26
C MET A 71 -10.86 7.22 16.76
N PRO A 72 -9.98 6.60 15.93
CA PRO A 72 -8.74 7.22 15.48
C PRO A 72 -9.03 8.51 14.70
N ASN A 73 -8.14 9.48 14.79
CA ASN A 73 -8.31 10.73 14.05
C ASN A 73 -7.76 10.63 12.61
N ASN A 74 -8.18 11.55 11.75
CA ASN A 74 -7.73 11.60 10.35
C ASN A 74 -6.19 11.59 10.21
N GLY A 75 -5.48 12.28 11.12
CA GLY A 75 -4.02 12.35 11.14
C GLY A 75 -3.36 11.01 11.43
N ASP A 76 -3.87 10.27 12.41
CA ASP A 76 -3.37 8.93 12.75
C ASP A 76 -3.59 7.98 11.56
N VAL A 77 -4.79 8.03 10.97
CA VAL A 77 -5.15 7.19 9.82
C VAL A 77 -4.26 7.45 8.61
N VAL A 78 -4.02 8.72 8.24
CA VAL A 78 -3.16 9.03 7.08
C VAL A 78 -1.71 8.62 7.32
N MET A 79 -1.23 8.73 8.57
CA MET A 79 0.14 8.39 8.95
C MET A 79 0.39 6.89 8.76
N ILE A 80 -0.51 6.03 9.25
CA ILE A 80 -0.42 4.58 9.06
C ILE A 80 -0.52 4.20 7.57
N LEU A 81 -1.49 4.77 6.83
CA LEU A 81 -1.61 4.51 5.39
C LEU A 81 -0.30 4.80 4.64
N GLY A 82 0.37 5.90 4.97
CA GLY A 82 1.67 6.24 4.39
C GLY A 82 2.77 5.21 4.70
N GLN A 83 2.80 4.65 5.90
CA GLN A 83 3.77 3.60 6.26
C GLN A 83 3.54 2.31 5.46
N TYR A 84 2.28 1.89 5.31
CA TYR A 84 1.94 0.72 4.50
C TYR A 84 2.28 0.90 3.02
N ILE A 85 2.01 2.09 2.45
CA ILE A 85 2.38 2.42 1.07
C ILE A 85 3.89 2.32 0.88
N ASN A 86 4.69 2.83 1.84
CA ASN A 86 6.15 2.73 1.78
C ASN A 86 6.63 1.27 1.82
N CYS A 87 6.07 0.43 2.70
CA CYS A 87 6.43 -0.98 2.76
C CYS A 87 6.07 -1.74 1.47
N LEU A 88 4.89 -1.48 0.89
CA LEU A 88 4.50 -2.09 -0.38
C LEU A 88 5.41 -1.64 -1.53
N GLU A 89 5.84 -0.39 -1.51
CA GLU A 89 6.79 0.13 -2.49
C GLU A 89 8.15 -0.54 -2.39
N GLU A 90 8.64 -0.82 -1.17
CA GLU A 90 9.87 -1.57 -0.94
C GLU A 90 9.74 -3.02 -1.43
N LEU A 91 8.64 -3.70 -1.10
CA LEU A 91 8.35 -5.04 -1.63
C LEU A 91 8.33 -5.06 -3.16
N ARG A 92 7.66 -4.08 -3.78
CA ARG A 92 7.59 -3.96 -5.24
C ARG A 92 8.97 -3.75 -5.85
N LYS A 93 9.76 -2.82 -5.29
CA LYS A 93 11.12 -2.52 -5.74
C LYS A 93 12.00 -3.78 -5.77
N ASP A 94 11.86 -4.65 -4.78
CA ASP A 94 12.66 -5.88 -4.69
C ASP A 94 12.18 -6.97 -5.67
N ASN A 95 10.98 -6.83 -6.22
CA ASN A 95 10.31 -7.79 -7.11
C ASN A 95 10.15 -7.30 -8.54
N VAL A 96 10.91 -6.27 -8.95
CA VAL A 96 10.84 -5.72 -10.31
C VAL A 96 12.23 -5.57 -10.94
N HIS A 97 12.28 -5.51 -12.26
CA HIS A 97 13.49 -5.23 -13.01
C HIS A 97 13.23 -4.20 -14.11
N MET A 98 14.31 -3.53 -14.55
CA MET A 98 14.26 -2.58 -15.65
C MET A 98 14.68 -3.26 -16.96
N ASN A 99 13.90 -3.09 -18.02
CA ASN A 99 14.30 -3.39 -19.38
C ASN A 99 13.92 -2.24 -20.33
N SER A 100 14.88 -1.79 -21.15
CA SER A 100 14.69 -0.72 -22.14
C SER A 100 13.99 0.53 -21.60
N GLY A 101 14.27 0.91 -20.34
CA GLY A 101 13.67 2.08 -19.68
C GLY A 101 12.28 1.86 -19.08
N TRP A 102 11.70 0.68 -19.25
CA TRP A 102 10.45 0.27 -18.61
C TRP A 102 10.70 -0.67 -17.44
N TRP A 103 9.77 -0.71 -16.50
CA TRP A 103 9.83 -1.57 -15.32
C TRP A 103 8.79 -2.67 -15.41
N TYR A 104 9.21 -3.88 -15.07
CA TYR A 104 8.39 -5.09 -15.15
C TYR A 104 8.52 -5.90 -13.86
N TRP A 105 7.45 -6.62 -13.52
CA TRP A 105 7.47 -7.55 -12.39
C TRP A 105 8.31 -8.80 -12.70
N ASN A 106 8.99 -9.29 -11.67
CA ASN A 106 9.64 -10.60 -11.67
C ASN A 106 8.56 -11.66 -11.43
N ILE A 107 8.24 -12.42 -12.48
CA ILE A 107 7.23 -13.48 -12.41
C ILE A 107 7.93 -14.79 -12.00
N ASP A 108 7.31 -15.59 -11.15
CA ASP A 108 7.90 -16.87 -10.74
C ASP A 108 8.17 -17.78 -11.94
N GLY A 109 9.41 -18.29 -12.01
CA GLY A 109 9.91 -19.06 -13.15
C GLY A 109 10.39 -18.21 -14.34
N ASP A 110 10.14 -16.91 -14.35
CA ASP A 110 10.62 -15.96 -15.39
C ASP A 110 10.90 -14.57 -14.80
N VAL A 111 12.03 -14.45 -14.10
CA VAL A 111 12.47 -13.22 -13.42
C VAL A 111 12.85 -12.07 -14.36
N LYS A 112 12.83 -12.29 -15.69
CA LYS A 112 13.08 -11.26 -16.71
C LYS A 112 11.90 -11.14 -17.68
N SER A 113 10.71 -11.51 -17.21
CA SER A 113 9.49 -11.37 -17.99
C SER A 113 9.20 -9.91 -18.31
N HIS A 114 8.79 -9.63 -19.55
CA HIS A 114 8.36 -8.29 -19.99
C HIS A 114 6.84 -8.17 -20.08
N GLU A 115 6.13 -9.06 -19.39
CA GLU A 115 4.70 -9.24 -19.61
C GLU A 115 3.85 -8.30 -18.75
N ILE A 116 4.18 -8.18 -17.46
CA ILE A 116 3.43 -7.34 -16.52
C ILE A 116 4.26 -6.11 -16.19
N ARG A 117 3.85 -4.98 -16.75
CA ARG A 117 4.50 -3.69 -16.56
C ARG A 117 4.09 -3.06 -15.22
N THR A 118 5.00 -2.32 -14.61
CA THR A 118 4.76 -1.54 -13.39
C THR A 118 5.34 -0.13 -13.52
N TYR A 119 5.11 0.70 -12.49
CA TYR A 119 5.65 2.06 -12.42
C TYR A 119 7.15 2.04 -12.08
N ILE A 120 7.84 3.15 -12.33
CA ILE A 120 9.20 3.34 -11.82
C ILE A 120 9.19 3.30 -10.28
N PRO A 121 10.09 2.53 -9.63
CA PRO A 121 10.24 2.60 -8.18
C PRO A 121 10.56 4.03 -7.72
N THR A 122 9.94 4.45 -6.63
CA THR A 122 9.92 5.84 -6.14
C THR A 122 11.33 6.35 -5.85
N LYS A 123 12.25 5.49 -5.40
CA LYS A 123 13.68 5.81 -5.22
C LYS A 123 14.36 6.33 -6.49
N TYR A 124 13.87 5.95 -7.67
CA TYR A 124 14.45 6.33 -8.96
C TYR A 124 13.66 7.45 -9.66
N LYS A 125 12.58 7.97 -9.04
CA LYS A 125 11.90 9.18 -9.51
C LYS A 125 12.84 10.37 -9.26
N LYS A 126 13.25 11.06 -10.33
CA LYS A 126 14.04 12.29 -10.27
C LYS A 126 13.16 13.49 -9.95
#